data_AF-M3HJ06-F1
#
_entry.id   AF-M3HJ06-F1
#
_cell.length_a   1.000
_cell.length_b   1.000
_cell.length_c   1.000
_cell.angle_alpha   90.00
_cell.angle_beta   90.00
_cell.angle_gamma   90.00
#
_symmetry.space_group_name_H-M   'P 1'
#
loop_
_entity.id
_entity.type
_entity.pdbx_description
1 polymer ?
#
loop_
_entity_poly.entity_id
_entity_poly.type
_entity_poly.pdbx_seq_one_letter_code
_entity_poly.pdbx_strand_id
1 'polypeptide(L)'
;MNFLERIQNQKVKDTDTFRDLQANIYREYIKHQLALKNFLQAMDILERYIQIGNKYYEDSEAQGFLANCYERAYRLSKKNRDDIAREKYDILRKNTDFYTLSSNLEKTLRIILNFPKNFLKTKQEFLINYLGSAKNLSNNQ
;
A
#
# COMPACT_ATOMS: atom_id res chain seq x y z
N MET A 1 12.23 7.77 21.65
CA MET A 1 11.85 6.52 22.33
C MET A 1 10.45 6.66 22.89
N ASN A 2 9.55 5.79 22.46
CA ASN A 2 8.11 6.03 22.36
C ASN A 2 7.41 5.74 23.70
N PHE A 3 6.76 6.72 24.34
CA PHE A 3 6.05 6.49 25.61
C PHE A 3 4.95 5.42 25.50
N LEU A 4 4.46 5.18 24.29
CA LEU A 4 3.52 4.10 23.97
C LEU A 4 4.12 2.70 24.08
N GLU A 5 5.42 2.53 23.82
CA GLU A 5 6.10 1.23 23.96
C GLU A 5 6.27 0.81 25.42
N ARG A 6 6.21 1.79 26.35
CA ARG A 6 6.25 1.54 27.80
C ARG A 6 4.94 0.97 28.34
N ILE A 7 3.83 1.11 27.61
CA ILE A 7 2.56 0.49 27.98
C ILE A 7 2.69 -1.00 27.68
N GLN A 8 2.82 -1.83 28.71
CA GLN A 8 2.92 -3.29 28.54
C GLN A 8 1.58 -4.02 28.68
N ASN A 9 0.54 -3.33 29.17
CA ASN A 9 -0.78 -3.93 29.35
C ASN A 9 -1.43 -4.20 27.99
N GLN A 10 -1.57 -5.48 27.65
CA GLN A 10 -2.13 -5.92 26.37
C GLN A 10 -3.59 -5.46 26.17
N LYS A 11 -4.38 -5.42 27.25
CA LYS A 11 -5.78 -4.94 27.18
C LYS A 11 -5.87 -3.50 26.72
N VAL A 12 -4.87 -2.67 27.05
CA VAL A 12 -4.80 -1.27 26.62
C VAL A 12 -4.35 -1.20 25.15
N LYS A 13 -3.40 -2.03 24.72
CA LYS A 13 -2.94 -2.10 23.33
C LYS A 13 -4.02 -2.54 22.34
N ASP A 14 -4.94 -3.37 22.79
CA ASP A 14 -6.03 -3.86 21.98
C ASP A 14 -7.21 -2.89 21.87
N THR A 15 -7.18 -1.78 22.62
CA THR A 15 -8.18 -0.72 22.47
C THR A 15 -8.00 0.03 21.15
N ASP A 16 -9.12 0.37 20.51
CA ASP A 16 -9.11 1.16 19.28
C ASP A 16 -8.48 2.54 19.49
N THR A 17 -8.68 3.15 20.66
CA THR A 17 -8.06 4.44 21.02
C THR A 17 -6.54 4.38 21.06
N PHE A 18 -5.96 3.30 21.59
CA PHE A 18 -4.50 3.11 21.57
C PHE A 18 -3.99 2.93 20.14
N ARG A 19 -4.65 2.08 19.34
CA ARG A 19 -4.28 1.82 17.96
C ARG A 19 -4.38 3.06 17.07
N ASP A 20 -5.45 3.85 17.22
CA ASP A 20 -5.62 5.12 16.51
C ASP A 20 -4.55 6.15 16.90
N LEU A 21 -4.20 6.25 18.19
CA LEU A 21 -3.13 7.14 18.64
C LEU A 21 -1.76 6.72 18.06
N GLN A 22 -1.46 5.42 18.11
CA GLN A 22 -0.23 4.87 17.53
C GLN A 22 -0.17 5.13 16.03
N ALA A 23 -1.27 4.88 15.31
CA ALA A 23 -1.39 5.12 13.88
C ALA A 23 -1.19 6.59 13.51
N ASN A 24 -1.71 7.52 14.30
CA ASN A 24 -1.54 8.96 14.08
C ASN A 24 -0.08 9.40 14.26
N ILE A 25 0.60 8.91 15.29
CA ILE A 25 2.02 9.21 15.51
C ILE A 25 2.86 8.67 14.35
N TYR A 26 2.58 7.44 13.91
CA TYR A 26 3.28 6.87 12.77
C TYR A 26 3.03 7.67 11.50
N ARG A 27 1.79 8.08 11.21
CA ARG A 27 1.48 8.91 10.02
C ARG A 27 2.25 10.21 9.98
N GLU A 28 2.27 10.96 11.07
CA GLU A 28 3.02 12.23 11.12
C GLU A 28 4.53 12.00 10.99
N TYR A 29 5.05 10.96 11.64
CA TYR A 29 6.47 10.63 11.50
C TYR A 29 6.83 10.23 10.06
N ILE A 30 6.00 9.39 9.41
CA ILE A 30 6.18 8.99 8.01
C ILE A 30 6.23 10.22 7.10
N LYS A 31 5.27 11.15 7.25
CA LYS A 31 5.25 12.40 6.47
C LYS A 31 6.56 13.18 6.59
N HIS A 32 7.08 13.34 7.81
CA HIS A 32 8.36 14.02 8.02
C HIS A 32 9.54 13.28 7.38
N GLN A 33 9.59 11.94 7.51
CA GLN A 33 10.67 11.17 6.88
C GLN A 33 10.62 11.20 5.36
N LEU A 34 9.42 11.15 4.77
CA LEU A 34 9.25 11.29 3.32
C LEU A 34 9.65 12.68 2.83
N ALA A 35 9.30 13.74 3.57
CA ALA A 35 9.73 15.11 3.25
C ALA A 35 11.27 15.26 3.26
N LEU A 36 11.94 14.57 4.18
CA LEU A 36 13.40 14.52 4.27
C LEU A 36 14.05 13.53 3.27
N LYS A 37 13.26 12.84 2.45
CA LYS A 37 13.72 11.79 1.51
C LYS A 37 14.40 10.60 2.21
N ASN A 38 14.07 10.35 3.47
CA ASN A 38 14.56 9.23 4.26
C ASN A 38 13.70 7.97 4.04
N PHE A 39 13.67 7.47 2.82
CA PHE A 39 12.76 6.39 2.40
C PHE A 39 12.94 5.08 3.18
N LEU A 40 14.15 4.70 3.56
CA LEU A 40 14.39 3.46 4.32
C LEU A 40 13.82 3.53 5.75
N GLN A 41 13.91 4.71 6.38
CA GLN A 41 13.37 4.93 7.72
C GLN A 41 11.85 5.07 7.68
N ALA A 42 11.31 5.70 6.63
CA ALA A 42 9.87 5.76 6.39
C ALA A 42 9.28 4.36 6.17
N MET A 43 9.96 3.51 5.39
CA MET A 43 9.56 2.13 5.09
C MET A 43 9.34 1.31 6.37
N ASP A 44 10.31 1.30 7.28
CA ASP A 44 10.24 0.55 8.54
C ASP A 44 9.05 0.97 9.43
N ILE A 45 8.62 2.24 9.33
CA ILE A 45 7.47 2.74 10.11
C ILE A 45 6.16 2.46 9.38
N LEU A 46 6.16 2.53 8.03
CA LEU A 46 5.03 2.13 7.21
C LEU A 46 4.70 0.65 7.38
N GLU A 47 5.70 -0.23 7.42
CA GLU A 47 5.52 -1.67 7.68
C GLU A 47 4.88 -1.90 9.06
N ARG A 48 5.29 -1.14 10.08
CA ARG A 48 4.68 -1.20 11.41
C ARG A 48 3.27 -0.62 11.45
N TYR A 49 3.00 0.42 10.66
CA TYR A 49 1.67 1.04 10.57
C TYR A 49 0.63 0.08 9.99
N ILE A 50 0.94 -0.61 8.89
CA ILE A 50 -0.01 -1.54 8.27
C ILE A 50 -0.28 -2.78 9.15
N GLN A 51 0.63 -3.09 10.08
CA GLN A 51 0.49 -4.20 11.03
C GLN A 51 -0.40 -3.86 12.24
N ILE A 52 -0.78 -2.59 12.46
CA ILE A 52 -1.64 -2.20 13.59
C ILE A 52 -3.03 -2.87 13.49
N GLY A 53 -3.53 -3.07 12.27
CA GLY A 53 -4.80 -3.75 12.02
C GLY A 53 -5.33 -3.54 10.60
N ASN A 54 -6.38 -4.28 10.23
CA ASN A 54 -6.91 -4.32 8.86
C ASN A 54 -7.27 -2.93 8.29
N LYS A 55 -7.86 -2.06 9.12
CA LYS A 55 -8.20 -0.67 8.76
C LYS A 55 -6.99 0.10 8.21
N TYR A 56 -5.81 -0.12 8.78
CA TYR A 56 -4.58 0.58 8.39
C TYR A 56 -3.85 -0.16 7.27
N TYR A 57 -4.00 -1.48 7.18
CA TYR A 57 -3.53 -2.27 6.04
C TYR A 57 -4.26 -1.90 4.74
N GLU A 58 -5.57 -1.62 4.81
CA GLU A 58 -6.41 -1.21 3.68
C GLU A 58 -6.24 0.26 3.27
N ASP A 59 -5.38 1.00 3.98
CA ASP A 59 -5.07 2.39 3.68
C ASP A 59 -4.25 2.48 2.38
N SER A 60 -4.95 2.81 1.28
CA SER A 60 -4.37 2.90 -0.06
C SER A 60 -3.22 3.92 -0.14
N GLU A 61 -3.30 5.01 0.62
CA GLU A 61 -2.24 6.02 0.65
C GLU A 61 -0.97 5.45 1.29
N ALA A 62 -1.10 4.81 2.46
CA ALA A 62 0.02 4.17 3.14
C ALA A 62 0.65 3.05 2.31
N GLN A 63 -0.16 2.22 1.66
CA GLN A 63 0.32 1.17 0.75
C GLN A 63 1.04 1.77 -0.46
N GLY A 64 0.56 2.89 -1.01
CA GLY A 64 1.22 3.62 -2.09
C GLY A 64 2.60 4.18 -1.68
N PHE A 65 2.70 4.77 -0.49
CA PHE A 65 3.99 5.22 0.05
C PHE A 65 4.95 4.07 0.30
N LEU A 66 4.45 2.93 0.79
CA LEU A 66 5.26 1.75 1.04
C LEU A 66 5.80 1.15 -0.26
N ALA A 67 4.98 1.04 -1.31
CA ALA A 67 5.43 0.62 -2.64
C ALA A 67 6.54 1.52 -3.19
N ASN A 68 6.41 2.85 -3.02
CA ASN A 68 7.43 3.80 -3.41
C ASN A 68 8.75 3.60 -2.64
N CYS A 69 8.66 3.33 -1.33
CA CYS A 69 9.83 3.05 -0.51
C CYS A 69 10.53 1.75 -0.94
N TYR A 70 9.79 0.67 -1.23
CA TYR A 70 10.36 -0.57 -1.76
C TYR A 70 11.03 -0.39 -3.11
N GLU A 71 10.42 0.36 -4.04
CA GLU A 71 11.04 0.70 -5.33
C GLU A 71 12.38 1.44 -5.12
N ARG A 72 12.42 2.37 -4.17
CA ARG A 72 13.66 3.09 -3.86
C ARG A 72 14.73 2.19 -3.26
N ALA A 73 14.33 1.27 -2.36
CA ALA A 73 15.20 0.29 -1.75
C ALA A 73 15.75 -0.70 -2.79
N TYR A 74 14.91 -1.21 -3.69
CA TYR A 74 15.31 -2.04 -4.82
C TYR A 74 16.37 -1.37 -5.69
N ARG A 75 16.16 -0.10 -6.08
CA ARG A 75 17.15 0.67 -6.86
C ARG A 75 18.48 0.84 -6.12
N LEU A 76 18.43 1.01 -4.81
CA LEU A 76 19.63 1.12 -3.97
C LEU A 76 20.38 -0.22 -3.92
N SER A 77 19.69 -1.34 -3.69
CA SER A 77 20.29 -2.68 -3.69
C SER A 77 20.93 -3.02 -5.04
N LYS A 78 20.28 -2.64 -6.15
CA LYS A 78 20.85 -2.77 -7.49
C LYS A 78 22.15 -1.98 -7.66
N LYS A 79 22.21 -0.75 -7.13
CA LYS A 79 23.43 0.08 -7.15
C LYS A 79 24.55 -0.53 -6.29
N ASN A 80 24.20 -1.07 -5.13
CA ASN A 80 25.13 -1.64 -4.17
C ASN A 80 25.57 -3.07 -4.52
N ARG A 81 24.98 -3.67 -5.56
CA ARG A 81 25.20 -5.08 -5.96
C ARG A 81 24.87 -6.07 -4.84
N ASP A 82 23.86 -5.73 -4.04
CA ASP A 82 23.31 -6.63 -3.02
C ASP A 82 22.16 -7.42 -3.63
N ASP A 83 22.47 -8.63 -4.10
CA ASP A 83 21.51 -9.49 -4.79
C ASP A 83 20.38 -9.99 -3.86
N ILE A 84 20.69 -10.23 -2.58
CA ILE A 84 19.72 -10.72 -1.58
C ILE A 84 18.69 -9.62 -1.29
N ALA A 85 19.16 -8.41 -0.99
CA ALA A 85 18.26 -7.30 -0.74
C ALA A 85 17.46 -6.93 -2.01
N ARG A 86 18.08 -7.04 -3.19
CA ARG A 86 17.39 -6.77 -4.46
C ARG A 86 16.20 -7.71 -4.67
N GLU A 87 16.39 -9.01 -4.49
CA GLU A 87 15.31 -10.00 -4.66
C GLU A 87 14.19 -9.78 -3.65
N LYS A 88 14.54 -9.55 -2.37
CA LYS A 88 13.58 -9.22 -1.31
C LYS A 88 12.68 -8.03 -1.71
N TYR A 89 13.28 -6.93 -2.15
CA TYR A 89 12.52 -5.72 -2.47
C TYR A 89 11.74 -5.82 -3.79
N ASP A 90 12.18 -6.64 -4.75
CA ASP A 90 11.40 -6.88 -5.97
C ASP A 90 10.11 -7.64 -5.68
N ILE A 91 10.16 -8.65 -4.79
CA ILE A 91 8.96 -9.38 -4.34
C ILE A 91 8.02 -8.44 -3.57
N LEU A 92 8.55 -7.70 -2.59
CA LEU A 92 7.75 -6.82 -1.75
C LEU A 92 7.05 -5.73 -2.57
N ARG A 93 7.77 -5.08 -3.50
CA ARG A 93 7.20 -4.09 -4.40
C ARG A 93 6.06 -4.66 -5.23
N LYS A 94 6.25 -5.81 -5.88
CA LYS A 94 5.21 -6.45 -6.71
C LYS A 94 3.95 -6.81 -5.89
N ASN A 95 4.14 -7.30 -4.67
CA ASN A 95 3.03 -7.65 -3.79
C ASN A 95 2.23 -6.40 -3.39
N THR A 96 2.90 -5.30 -3.06
CA THR A 96 2.25 -4.04 -2.71
C THR A 96 1.57 -3.38 -3.92
N ASP A 97 2.21 -3.42 -5.09
CA ASP A 97 1.64 -2.94 -6.36
C ASP A 97 0.37 -3.71 -6.73
N PHE A 98 0.36 -5.05 -6.54
CA PHE A 98 -0.82 -5.87 -6.78
C PHE A 98 -1.98 -5.51 -5.84
N TYR A 99 -1.69 -5.35 -4.53
CA TYR A 99 -2.70 -4.99 -3.54
C TYR A 99 -3.33 -3.60 -3.77
N THR A 100 -2.50 -2.61 -4.10
CA THR A 100 -2.98 -1.26 -4.42
C THR A 100 -3.84 -1.26 -5.68
N LEU A 101 -3.44 -2.00 -6.72
CA LEU A 101 -4.22 -2.15 -7.95
C LEU A 101 -5.55 -2.86 -7.70
N SER A 102 -5.57 -3.94 -6.92
CA SER A 102 -6.78 -4.69 -6.59
C SER A 102 -7.76 -3.87 -5.75
N SER A 103 -7.25 -3.14 -4.74
CA SER A 103 -8.07 -2.23 -3.90
C SER A 103 -8.70 -1.11 -4.72
N ASN A 104 -7.93 -0.49 -5.63
CA ASN A 104 -8.42 0.56 -6.51
C ASN A 104 -9.45 0.03 -7.52
N LEU A 105 -9.26 -1.18 -8.05
CA LEU A 105 -10.22 -1.84 -8.92
C LEU A 105 -11.53 -2.11 -8.18
N GLU A 106 -11.48 -2.65 -6.95
CA GLU A 106 -12.67 -2.93 -6.15
C GLU A 106 -13.46 -1.65 -5.83
N LYS A 107 -12.77 -0.57 -5.42
CA LYS A 107 -13.38 0.75 -5.20
C LYS A 107 -14.05 1.26 -6.47
N THR A 108 -13.36 1.14 -7.61
CA THR A 108 -13.89 1.55 -8.93
C THR A 108 -15.11 0.72 -9.31
N LEU A 109 -15.09 -0.60 -9.09
CA LEU A 109 -16.22 -1.49 -9.35
C LEU A 109 -17.41 -1.18 -8.45
N ARG A 110 -17.21 -0.91 -7.16
CA ARG A 110 -18.28 -0.49 -6.23
C ARG A 110 -18.93 0.81 -6.66
N ILE A 111 -18.12 1.81 -7.04
CA ILE A 111 -18.61 3.08 -7.61
C ILE A 111 -19.45 2.79 -8.85
N ILE A 112 -18.91 2.00 -9.78
CA ILE A 112 -19.54 1.60 -11.04
C ILE A 112 -20.85 0.81 -10.83
N LEU A 113 -20.94 -0.04 -9.81
CA LEU A 113 -22.11 -0.86 -9.50
C LEU A 113 -23.23 -0.06 -8.82
N ASN A 114 -22.89 1.03 -8.13
CA ASN A 114 -23.85 1.93 -7.47
C ASN A 114 -24.45 3.01 -8.41
N PHE A 115 -24.09 3.03 -9.70
CA PHE A 115 -24.73 3.93 -10.67
C PHE A 115 -26.14 3.46 -11.07
N PRO A 116 -27.09 4.38 -11.29
CA PRO A 116 -28.46 4.05 -11.70
C PRO A 116 -28.49 3.23 -13.01
N LYS A 117 -29.37 2.21 -13.04
CA LYS A 117 -29.43 1.15 -14.07
C LYS A 117 -29.55 1.64 -15.52
N ASN A 118 -29.97 2.89 -15.73
CA ASN A 118 -30.16 3.48 -17.06
C ASN A 118 -28.83 3.80 -17.79
N PHE A 119 -27.69 3.68 -17.12
CA PHE A 119 -26.35 3.87 -17.71
C PHE A 119 -25.63 2.55 -18.09
N LEU A 120 -26.29 1.39 -17.95
CA LEU A 120 -25.66 0.07 -18.07
C LEU A 120 -25.41 -0.42 -19.51
N LYS A 121 -26.01 0.19 -20.54
CA LYS A 121 -25.93 -0.31 -21.93
C LYS A 121 -24.58 -0.04 -22.60
N THR A 122 -23.95 1.10 -22.28
CA THR A 122 -22.59 1.48 -22.73
C THR A 122 -21.47 0.73 -21.99
N LYS A 123 -21.82 -0.10 -21.00
CA LYS A 123 -20.91 -0.68 -20.00
C LYS A 123 -20.32 -2.02 -20.40
N GLN A 124 -21.06 -2.85 -21.14
CA GLN A 124 -20.53 -4.11 -21.68
C GLN A 124 -19.43 -3.84 -22.70
N GLU A 125 -19.62 -2.85 -23.57
CA GLU A 125 -18.60 -2.47 -24.57
C GLU A 125 -17.31 -1.94 -23.93
N PHE A 126 -17.41 -1.14 -22.85
CA PHE A 126 -16.23 -0.60 -22.18
C PHE A 126 -15.43 -1.67 -21.43
N LEU A 127 -16.09 -2.59 -20.71
CA LEU A 127 -15.42 -3.68 -20.00
C LEU A 127 -14.83 -4.72 -20.97
N ILE A 128 -15.52 -5.02 -22.08
CA ILE A 128 -15.01 -5.91 -23.13
C ILE A 128 -13.77 -5.30 -23.80
N ASN A 129 -13.78 -4.00 -24.10
CA ASN A 129 -12.63 -3.33 -24.71
C ASN A 129 -11.43 -3.24 -23.74
N TYR A 130 -11.66 -2.92 -22.47
CA TYR A 130 -10.55 -2.80 -21.49
C TYR A 130 -9.89 -4.15 -21.17
N LEU A 131 -10.69 -5.22 -21.02
CA LEU A 131 -10.17 -6.59 -20.83
C LEU A 131 -9.53 -7.15 -22.11
N GLY A 132 -10.01 -6.76 -23.30
CA GLY A 132 -9.39 -7.09 -24.58
C GLY A 132 -8.01 -6.45 -24.75
N SER A 133 -7.85 -5.18 -24.34
CA SER A 133 -6.55 -4.51 -24.36
C SER A 133 -5.53 -5.10 -23.38
N ALA A 134 -5.98 -5.54 -22.20
CA ALA A 134 -5.10 -6.17 -21.21
C ALA A 134 -4.54 -7.54 -21.66
N LYS A 135 -5.31 -8.32 -22.42
CA LYS A 135 -4.84 -9.60 -23.02
C LYS A 135 -3.78 -9.40 -24.11
N ASN A 136 -3.86 -8.31 -24.88
CA ASN A 136 -2.89 -8.04 -25.94
C ASN A 136 -1.52 -7.57 -25.43
N LEU A 137 -1.44 -7.11 -24.18
CA LEU A 137 -0.18 -6.76 -23.51
C LEU A 137 0.54 -7.97 -22.89
N SER A 138 -0.15 -9.09 -22.61
CA SER A 138 0.50 -10.31 -22.10
C SER A 138 0.97 -11.28 -23.18
N ASN A 139 0.57 -11.08 -24.44
CA ASN A 139 0.91 -11.96 -25.57
C ASN A 139 2.07 -11.43 -26.44
N ASN A 140 2.66 -10.29 -26.08
CA ASN A 140 3.83 -9.70 -26.76
C ASN A 140 5.09 -9.69 -25.86
N GLN A 141 5.22 -10.68 -24.96
CA GLN A 141 6.48 -11.04 -24.32
C GLN A 141 6.97 -12.38 -24.85
#